data_AF-A0A968VZH7-F1
#
_entry.id   AF-A0A968VZH7-F1
#
_cell.length_a   1.000
_cell.length_b   1.000
_cell.length_c   1.000
_cell.angle_alpha   90.00
_cell.angle_beta   90.00
_cell.angle_gamma   90.00
#
_symmetry.space_group_name_H-M   'P 1'
#
loop_
_entity.id
_entity.type
_entity.pdbx_description
1 polymer ?
#
loop_
_entity_poly.entity_id
_entity_poly.type
_entity_poly.pdbx_seq_one_letter_code
_entity_poly.pdbx_strand_id
1 'polypeptide(L)'
;MELEEINNHANKEKLPYILMGPGRWGSRDQWLGIPVRWQQISNARAIVEYGLNNRPIEPSQGTHFFHNLTSFGVGYLTVDPAAEEHVFNASKLDNEKIVIDNEGFRLVKTNRPLSLYLNGQTNIGVIYYD
;
A
#
# COMPACT_ATOMS: atom_id res chain seq x y z
N MET A 1 16.57 8.54 -0.01
CA MET A 1 16.38 7.18 0.49
C MET A 1 15.60 6.41 -0.54
N GLU A 2 15.85 5.11 -0.65
CA GLU A 2 15.10 4.20 -1.52
C GLU A 2 14.05 3.41 -0.72
N LEU A 3 13.10 2.77 -1.39
CA LEU A 3 12.05 1.96 -0.75
C LEU A 3 12.62 0.88 0.20
N GLU A 4 13.73 0.25 -0.19
CA GLU A 4 14.44 -0.75 0.62
C GLU A 4 15.01 -0.16 1.92
N GLU A 5 15.48 1.09 1.89
CA GLU A 5 15.98 1.78 3.08
C GLU A 5 14.85 2.12 4.05
N ILE A 6 13.68 2.53 3.54
CA ILE A 6 12.48 2.72 4.36
C ILE A 6 12.09 1.42 5.03
N ASN A 7 12.03 0.32 4.28
CA ASN A 7 11.65 -0.97 4.81
C ASN A 7 12.62 -1.45 5.90
N ASN A 8 13.92 -1.26 5.68
CA ASN A 8 14.96 -1.58 6.66
C ASN A 8 14.85 -0.71 7.92
N HIS A 9 14.60 0.60 7.77
CA HIS A 9 14.39 1.51 8.89
C HIS A 9 13.13 1.13 9.68
N ALA A 10 12.01 0.92 8.99
CA ALA A 10 10.74 0.49 9.56
C ALA A 10 10.87 -0.82 10.36
N ASN A 11 11.65 -1.78 9.86
CA ASN A 11 11.92 -3.04 10.56
C ASN A 11 12.77 -2.83 11.82
N LYS A 12 13.82 -1.99 11.75
CA LYS A 12 14.68 -1.66 12.91
C LYS A 12 13.91 -0.94 14.02
N GLU A 13 13.10 0.03 13.66
CA GLU A 13 12.30 0.83 14.59
C GLU A 13 11.01 0.13 15.06
N LYS A 14 10.71 -1.06 14.51
CA LYS A 14 9.43 -1.76 14.71
C LYS A 14 8.21 -0.88 14.40
N LEU A 15 8.34 -0.06 13.36
CA LEU A 15 7.31 0.83 12.86
C LEU A 15 6.77 0.26 11.55
N PRO A 16 5.76 -0.62 11.57
CA PRO A 16 5.11 -1.05 10.35
C PRO A 16 4.47 0.13 9.61
N TYR A 17 4.23 -0.04 8.32
CA TYR A 17 3.60 0.99 7.49
C TYR A 17 2.52 0.40 6.59
N ILE A 18 1.71 1.30 6.03
CA ILE A 18 0.80 1.00 4.94
C ILE A 18 1.46 1.52 3.66
N LEU A 19 1.57 0.66 2.66
CA LEU A 19 2.10 1.00 1.36
C LEU A 19 0.96 1.36 0.44
N MET A 20 1.01 2.54 -0.19
CA MET A 20 -0.06 2.99 -1.08
C MET A 20 0.56 3.50 -2.37
N GLY A 21 0.02 3.12 -3.51
CA GLY A 21 0.52 3.61 -4.78
C GLY A 21 -0.30 3.20 -5.98
N PRO A 22 0.03 3.79 -7.14
CA PRO A 22 -0.70 3.53 -8.37
C PRO A 22 -0.33 2.18 -8.99
N GLY A 23 -1.31 1.52 -9.61
CA GLY A 23 -1.10 0.30 -10.40
C GLY A 23 -0.67 -0.93 -9.58
N ARG A 24 -0.14 -1.95 -10.27
CA ARG A 24 0.21 -3.26 -9.69
C ARG A 24 1.61 -3.28 -9.07
N TRP A 25 1.70 -3.40 -7.75
CA TRP A 25 2.98 -3.57 -7.07
C TRP A 25 3.47 -5.02 -7.20
N GLY A 26 4.75 -5.18 -7.56
CA GLY A 26 5.35 -6.50 -7.81
C GLY A 26 5.19 -6.99 -9.25
N SER A 27 4.62 -6.16 -10.13
CA SER A 27 4.63 -6.41 -11.57
C SER A 27 6.06 -6.33 -12.13
N ARG A 28 6.39 -7.20 -13.08
CA ARG A 28 7.63 -7.04 -13.89
C ARG A 28 7.46 -5.99 -14.99
N ASP A 29 6.22 -5.66 -15.32
CA ASP A 29 5.87 -4.65 -16.31
C ASP A 29 5.63 -3.29 -15.63
N GLN A 30 6.55 -2.35 -15.89
CA GLN A 30 6.52 -0.97 -15.39
C GLN A 30 5.35 -0.15 -15.95
N TRP A 31 4.77 -0.55 -17.08
CA TRP A 31 3.61 0.12 -17.66
C TRP A 31 2.31 -0.21 -16.93
N LEU A 32 2.29 -1.31 -16.19
CA LEU A 32 1.13 -1.80 -15.43
C LEU A 32 1.25 -1.54 -13.93
N GLY A 33 2.41 -1.10 -13.44
CA GLY A 33 2.62 -0.81 -12.04
C GLY A 33 4.09 -0.69 -11.65
N ILE A 34 4.38 -0.88 -10.36
CA ILE A 34 5.69 -0.61 -9.78
C ILE A 34 6.44 -1.93 -9.54
N PRO A 35 7.60 -2.15 -10.20
CA PRO A 35 8.40 -3.34 -9.98
C PRO A 35 9.06 -3.28 -8.61
N VAL A 36 8.67 -4.18 -7.71
CA VAL A 36 9.28 -4.33 -6.39
C VAL A 36 9.51 -5.80 -6.08
N ARG A 37 10.59 -6.10 -5.38
CA ARG A 37 10.82 -7.41 -4.75
C ARG A 37 10.17 -7.41 -3.38
N TRP A 38 9.68 -8.56 -2.93
CA TRP A 38 9.03 -8.69 -1.61
C TRP A 38 9.91 -8.16 -0.47
N GLN A 39 11.22 -8.41 -0.51
CA GLN A 39 12.17 -7.96 0.50
C GLN A 39 12.23 -6.43 0.64
N GLN A 40 11.84 -5.70 -0.40
CA GLN A 40 11.82 -4.23 -0.39
C GLN A 40 10.58 -3.67 0.32
N ILE A 41 9.53 -4.46 0.52
CA ILE A 41 8.25 -4.02 1.09
C ILE A 41 7.73 -4.91 2.21
N SER A 42 8.57 -5.81 2.72
CA SER A 42 8.15 -6.90 3.61
C SER A 42 7.61 -6.47 4.97
N ASN A 43 7.83 -5.21 5.38
CA ASN A 43 7.32 -4.67 6.64
C ASN A 43 5.98 -3.92 6.48
N ALA A 44 5.43 -3.87 5.27
CA ALA A 44 4.09 -3.36 5.03
C ALA A 44 3.04 -4.25 5.73
N ARG A 45 2.06 -3.64 6.40
CA ARG A 45 0.89 -4.33 6.99
C ARG A 45 -0.34 -4.27 6.12
N ALA A 46 -0.39 -3.30 5.22
CA ALA A 46 -1.32 -3.27 4.12
C ALA A 46 -0.65 -2.71 2.87
N ILE A 47 -1.12 -3.16 1.72
CA ILE A 47 -0.83 -2.59 0.40
C ILE A 47 -2.15 -2.11 -0.18
N VAL A 48 -2.19 -0.86 -0.61
CA VAL A 48 -3.33 -0.23 -1.28
C VAL A 48 -2.90 0.16 -2.68
N GLU A 49 -3.50 -0.49 -3.68
CA GLU A 49 -3.27 -0.17 -5.09
C GLU A 49 -4.44 0.68 -5.58
N TYR A 50 -4.15 1.80 -6.24
CA TYR A 50 -5.21 2.64 -6.84
C TYR A 50 -5.03 2.79 -8.34
N GLY A 51 -6.15 2.84 -9.05
CA GLY A 51 -6.19 2.85 -10.52
C GLY A 51 -5.46 4.06 -11.12
N LEU A 52 -4.79 3.83 -12.25
CA LEU A 52 -4.29 4.88 -13.14
C LEU A 52 -5.21 4.99 -14.34
N ASN A 53 -5.71 6.20 -14.65
CA ASN A 53 -6.32 6.54 -15.95
C ASN A 53 -7.41 5.56 -16.43
N ASN A 54 -8.44 5.27 -15.61
CA ASN A 54 -9.57 4.40 -15.98
C ASN A 54 -9.22 2.97 -16.42
N ARG A 55 -8.05 2.45 -16.04
CA ARG A 55 -7.73 1.03 -16.27
C ARG A 55 -8.01 0.22 -15.01
N PRO A 56 -8.83 -0.84 -15.11
CA PRO A 56 -9.01 -1.79 -14.01
C PRO A 56 -7.65 -2.37 -13.63
N ILE A 57 -7.35 -2.40 -12.32
CA ILE A 57 -6.19 -3.11 -11.81
C ILE A 57 -6.54 -4.58 -11.75
N GLU A 58 -5.82 -5.43 -12.48
CA GLU A 58 -5.80 -6.84 -12.13
C GLU A 58 -4.92 -7.04 -10.90
N PRO A 59 -5.39 -7.65 -9.81
CA PRO A 59 -4.55 -7.89 -8.63
C PRO A 59 -3.33 -8.74 -8.98
N SER A 60 -2.19 -8.52 -8.32
CA SER A 60 -0.95 -9.26 -8.59
C SER A 60 -1.13 -10.78 -8.37
N GLN A 61 -1.28 -11.54 -9.48
CA GLN A 61 -1.44 -13.00 -9.48
C GLN A 61 -0.11 -13.77 -9.46
N GLY A 62 1.00 -13.12 -9.11
CA GLY A 62 2.26 -13.83 -8.89
C GLY A 62 2.10 -14.75 -7.68
N THR A 63 2.07 -16.08 -7.90
CA THR A 63 1.85 -17.09 -6.86
C THR A 63 2.66 -16.81 -5.59
N HIS A 64 3.95 -16.47 -5.74
CA HIS A 64 4.82 -16.15 -4.60
C HIS A 64 4.47 -14.84 -3.88
N PHE A 65 4.01 -13.81 -4.60
CA PHE A 65 3.59 -12.54 -4.00
C PHE A 65 2.31 -12.73 -3.18
N PHE A 66 1.32 -13.41 -3.76
CA PHE A 66 0.07 -13.72 -3.09
C PHE A 66 0.26 -14.67 -1.88
N HIS A 67 1.13 -15.68 -2.00
CA HIS A 67 1.50 -16.53 -0.87
C HIS A 67 2.13 -15.72 0.26
N ASN A 68 2.96 -14.73 -0.04
CA ASN A 68 3.53 -13.87 0.98
C ASN A 68 2.47 -13.00 1.66
N LEU A 69 1.56 -12.37 0.89
CA LEU A 69 0.47 -11.57 1.45
C LEU A 69 -0.35 -12.35 2.47
N THR A 70 -0.77 -13.56 2.08
CA THR A 70 -1.57 -14.44 2.93
C THR A 70 -0.78 -14.98 4.12
N SER A 71 0.47 -15.41 3.90
CA SER A 71 1.30 -16.02 4.95
C SER A 71 1.75 -15.03 6.03
N PHE A 72 1.99 -13.77 5.65
CA PHE A 72 2.42 -12.71 6.57
C PHE A 72 1.27 -11.84 7.08
N GLY A 73 0.02 -12.16 6.71
CA GLY A 73 -1.16 -11.42 7.13
C GLY A 73 -1.16 -9.97 6.66
N VAL A 74 -0.63 -9.70 5.46
CA VAL A 74 -0.59 -8.36 4.87
C VAL A 74 -1.93 -8.11 4.19
N GLY A 75 -2.61 -7.04 4.59
CA GLY A 75 -3.82 -6.60 3.95
C GLY A 75 -3.57 -6.15 2.51
N TYR A 76 -4.50 -6.45 1.61
CA TYR A 76 -4.39 -6.07 0.21
C TYR A 76 -5.71 -5.46 -0.24
N LEU A 77 -5.68 -4.19 -0.63
CA LEU A 77 -6.85 -3.42 -1.02
C LEU A 77 -6.63 -2.80 -2.39
N THR A 78 -7.70 -2.71 -3.18
CA THR A 78 -7.71 -2.01 -4.46
C THR A 78 -8.72 -0.88 -4.40
N VAL A 79 -8.33 0.31 -4.83
CA VAL A 79 -9.19 1.49 -4.94
C VAL A 79 -9.34 1.84 -6.42
N ASP A 80 -10.53 1.60 -6.94
CA ASP A 80 -10.93 2.04 -8.29
C ASP A 80 -11.54 3.44 -8.21
N PRO A 81 -10.92 4.48 -8.82
CA PRO A 81 -11.49 5.83 -8.83
C PRO A 81 -12.81 5.94 -9.62
N ALA A 82 -13.16 4.95 -10.44
CA ALA A 82 -14.44 4.91 -11.15
C ALA A 82 -15.59 4.29 -10.33
N ALA A 83 -15.28 3.65 -9.20
CA ALA A 83 -16.27 3.01 -8.34
C ALA A 83 -16.72 3.97 -7.23
N GLU A 84 -18.02 4.25 -7.14
CA GLU A 84 -18.58 5.19 -6.15
C GLU A 84 -18.39 4.72 -4.69
N GLU A 85 -18.35 3.40 -4.49
CA GLU A 85 -18.12 2.78 -3.18
C GLU A 85 -16.67 2.88 -2.68
N HIS A 86 -15.71 3.20 -3.57
CA HIS A 86 -14.31 3.29 -3.22
C HIS A 86 -13.91 4.72 -2.86
N VAL A 87 -13.49 4.91 -1.60
CA VAL A 87 -13.12 6.24 -1.09
C VAL A 87 -11.66 6.27 -0.71
N PHE A 88 -10.88 7.13 -1.36
CA PHE A 88 -9.51 7.47 -0.98
C PHE A 88 -9.38 8.97 -0.73
N ASN A 89 -9.21 9.34 0.54
CA ASN A 89 -9.07 10.74 0.94
C ASN A 89 -7.59 11.06 1.19
N ALA A 90 -6.85 11.29 0.11
CA ALA A 90 -5.43 11.66 0.15
C ALA A 90 -5.17 12.91 1.02
N SER A 91 -6.09 13.87 1.00
CA SER A 91 -5.95 15.14 1.73
C SER A 91 -5.88 14.98 3.25
N LYS A 92 -6.36 13.85 3.80
CA LYS A 92 -6.15 13.53 5.22
C LYS A 92 -4.68 13.37 5.57
N LEU A 93 -3.85 12.89 4.64
CA LEU A 93 -2.42 12.68 4.83
C LEU A 93 -1.61 13.97 4.75
N ASP A 94 -2.15 15.03 4.12
CA ASP A 94 -1.45 16.31 3.95
C ASP A 94 -1.21 17.05 5.28
N ASN A 95 -1.96 16.69 6.33
CA ASN A 95 -1.80 17.25 7.68
C ASN A 95 -0.84 16.44 8.57
N GLU A 96 -0.32 15.31 8.07
CA GLU A 96 0.60 14.46 8.84
C GLU A 96 2.05 14.93 8.73
N LYS A 97 2.89 14.48 9.67
CA LYS A 97 4.31 14.83 9.65
C LYS A 97 4.98 14.16 8.46
N ILE A 98 5.42 14.94 7.49
CA ILE A 98 6.26 14.48 6.38
C ILE A 98 7.65 14.12 6.93
N VAL A 99 8.07 12.87 6.71
CA VAL A 99 9.41 12.37 7.05
C VAL A 99 10.31 12.42 5.81
N ILE A 100 9.75 12.10 4.65
CA ILE A 100 10.43 12.12 3.35
C ILE A 100 9.44 12.64 2.32
N ASP A 101 9.90 13.54 1.45
CA ASP A 101 9.18 13.96 0.25
C ASP A 101 10.20 14.07 -0.89
N ASN A 102 10.06 13.23 -1.91
CA ASN A 102 10.89 13.25 -3.10
C ASN A 102 10.07 12.88 -4.34
N GLU A 103 10.70 12.87 -5.52
CA GLU A 103 10.01 12.62 -6.79
C GLU A 103 9.34 11.23 -6.90
N GLY A 104 9.82 10.23 -6.16
CA GLY A 104 9.33 8.86 -6.25
C GLY A 104 8.29 8.49 -5.20
N PHE A 105 8.43 8.98 -3.97
CA PHE A 105 7.50 8.66 -2.89
C PHE A 105 7.50 9.70 -1.77
N ARG A 106 6.38 9.72 -1.05
CA ARG A 106 6.19 10.48 0.17
C ARG A 106 6.01 9.53 1.35
N LEU A 107 6.77 9.73 2.42
CA LEU A 107 6.59 9.04 3.70
C LEU A 107 6.04 10.02 4.72
N VAL A 108 4.84 9.73 5.22
CA VAL A 108 4.23 10.46 6.33
C VAL A 108 4.23 9.60 7.58
N LYS A 109 4.47 10.23 8.73
CA LYS A 109 4.30 9.61 10.04
C LYS A 109 3.00 10.11 10.64
N THR A 110 2.09 9.19 10.93
CA THR A 110 0.83 9.51 11.58
C THR A 110 1.04 9.78 13.08
N ASN A 111 0.33 10.77 13.61
CA ASN A 111 0.36 11.06 15.05
C ASN A 111 -0.52 10.11 15.87
N ARG A 112 -1.44 9.40 15.21
CA ARG A 112 -2.29 8.37 15.79
C ARG A 112 -2.14 7.06 15.00
N PRO A 113 -2.35 5.90 15.63
CA PRO A 113 -2.35 4.63 14.93
C PRO A 113 -3.43 4.60 13.84
N LEU A 114 -3.14 3.86 12.78
CA LEU A 114 -4.11 3.50 11.76
C LEU A 114 -4.60 2.09 12.03
N SER A 115 -5.91 1.91 12.00
CA SER A 115 -6.55 0.60 12.06
C SER A 115 -6.91 0.12 10.67
N LEU A 116 -6.75 -1.19 10.46
CA LEU A 116 -7.12 -1.89 9.23
C LEU A 116 -8.17 -2.94 9.56
N TYR A 117 -9.31 -2.86 8.88
CA TYR A 117 -10.37 -3.86 8.92
C TYR A 117 -10.58 -4.45 7.55
N LEU A 118 -10.62 -5.78 7.47
CA LEU A 118 -10.86 -6.53 6.25
C LEU A 118 -11.96 -7.57 6.51
N ASN A 119 -13.01 -7.53 5.69
CA ASN A 119 -14.05 -8.54 5.67
C ASN A 119 -14.02 -9.25 4.31
N GLY A 120 -13.43 -10.45 4.29
CA GLY A 120 -13.34 -11.27 3.07
C GLY A 120 -14.67 -11.86 2.60
N GLN A 121 -15.72 -11.87 3.42
CA GLN A 121 -17.05 -12.34 3.01
C GLN A 121 -17.81 -11.26 2.24
N THR A 122 -17.68 -10.00 2.66
CA THR A 122 -18.35 -8.86 2.01
C THR A 122 -17.43 -8.12 1.04
N ASN A 123 -16.16 -8.52 0.95
CA ASN A 123 -15.11 -7.83 0.19
C ASN A 123 -14.94 -6.35 0.57
N ILE A 124 -15.15 -6.03 1.85
CA ILE A 124 -15.02 -4.65 2.38
C ILE A 124 -13.70 -4.52 3.12
N GLY A 125 -12.95 -3.46 2.80
CA GLY A 125 -11.74 -3.07 3.52
C GLY A 125 -11.79 -1.60 3.93
N VAL A 126 -11.39 -1.29 5.16
CA VAL A 126 -11.36 0.08 5.69
C VAL A 126 -10.04 0.32 6.41
N ILE A 127 -9.40 1.43 6.09
CA ILE A 127 -8.26 1.98 6.83
C ILE A 127 -8.71 3.32 7.42
N TYR A 128 -8.56 3.49 8.73
CA TYR A 128 -8.95 4.72 9.42
C TYR A 128 -8.04 5.05 10.60
N TYR A 129 -8.07 6.30 11.04
CA TYR A 129 -7.36 6.75 12.24
C TYR A 129 -8.18 6.44 13.48
N ASP A 130 -7.55 5.84 14.48
CA ASP A 130 -8.16 5.66 15.81
C ASP A 130 -8.50 7.02 16.49
#